data_AF-A0A1S9DDX6-F1
#
_entry.id   AF-A0A1S9DDX6-F1
#
_cell.length_a   1.000
_cell.length_b   1.000
_cell.length_c   1.000
_cell.angle_alpha   90.00
_cell.angle_beta   90.00
_cell.angle_gamma   90.00
#
_symmetry.space_group_name_H-M   'P 1'
#
loop_
_entity.id
_entity.type
_entity.pdbx_description
1 polymer ?
#
loop_
_entity_poly.entity_id
_entity_poly.type
_entity_poly.pdbx_seq_one_letter_code
_entity_poly.pdbx_strand_id
1 'polypeptide(L)'
;MRFSITAVAIMAGLSASGSAFVMDTYSDTNCGDSVQSGVNTWDNTCATWPKGFKSFKITTWGGNRQLAYFFAPDNCGSLPGAIRHGYVDSTTKDFKLGQCYHFDGASANAIASYWN
;
A
#
# COMPACT_ATOMS: atom_id res chain seq x y z
N MET A 1 26.63 -12.09 51.36
CA MET A 1 26.58 -11.99 49.89
C MET A 1 25.13 -11.72 49.52
N ARG A 2 24.81 -10.50 49.05
CA ARG A 2 23.45 -10.11 48.65
C ARG A 2 23.43 -10.11 47.12
N PHE A 3 22.73 -11.07 46.52
CA PHE A 3 22.56 -11.12 45.07
C PHE A 3 21.41 -10.19 44.68
N SER A 4 21.75 -9.05 44.09
CA SER A 4 20.78 -8.15 43.47
C SER A 4 20.27 -8.79 42.18
N ILE A 5 18.97 -9.07 42.11
CA ILE A 5 18.32 -9.61 40.91
C ILE A 5 18.01 -8.42 40.00
N THR A 6 18.79 -8.23 38.95
CA THR A 6 18.50 -7.26 37.89
C THR A 6 17.29 -7.76 37.10
N ALA A 7 16.17 -7.06 37.23
CA ALA A 7 14.99 -7.30 36.42
C ALA A 7 15.30 -6.97 34.95
N VAL A 8 15.20 -7.97 34.08
CA VAL A 8 15.29 -7.78 32.62
C VAL A 8 13.94 -7.24 32.14
N ALA A 9 13.88 -5.97 31.79
CA ALA A 9 12.74 -5.40 31.09
C ALA A 9 12.75 -5.94 29.66
N ILE A 10 11.87 -6.88 29.35
CA ILE A 10 11.57 -7.29 27.99
C ILE A 10 10.76 -6.14 27.37
N MET A 11 11.44 -5.23 26.67
CA MET A 11 10.74 -4.35 25.74
C MET A 11 10.21 -5.26 24.63
N ALA A 12 8.93 -5.63 24.73
CA ALA A 12 8.18 -6.12 23.59
C ALA A 12 8.18 -5.00 22.56
N GLY A 13 9.13 -5.04 21.64
CA GLY A 13 9.10 -4.24 20.44
C GLY A 13 7.77 -4.56 19.78
N LEU A 14 6.87 -3.57 19.77
CA LEU A 14 5.67 -3.58 18.96
C LEU A 14 6.16 -3.54 17.51
N SER A 15 6.59 -4.69 16.99
CA SER A 15 6.63 -4.92 15.57
C SER A 15 5.18 -4.80 15.13
N ALA A 16 4.76 -3.58 14.77
CA ALA A 16 3.67 -3.44 13.82
C ALA A 16 4.09 -4.30 12.64
N SER A 17 3.49 -5.48 12.53
CA SER A 17 3.72 -6.43 11.45
C SER A 17 3.19 -5.76 10.18
N GLY A 18 3.98 -4.84 9.62
CA GLY A 18 3.65 -4.08 8.44
C GLY A 18 3.42 -5.06 7.30
N SER A 19 2.17 -5.41 7.06
CA SER A 19 1.76 -6.34 6.03
C SER A 19 1.64 -5.55 4.74
N ALA A 20 2.78 -5.20 4.17
CA ALA A 20 2.83 -4.36 3.00
C ALA A 20 2.35 -5.12 1.74
N PHE A 21 1.54 -4.48 0.90
CA PHE A 21 1.18 -5.04 -0.41
C PHE A 21 2.15 -4.57 -1.47
N VAL A 22 2.29 -5.36 -2.53
CA VAL A 22 3.20 -5.05 -3.64
C VAL A 22 2.41 -4.93 -4.92
N MET A 23 2.78 -3.96 -5.75
CA MET A 23 2.17 -3.75 -7.05
C MET A 23 3.17 -3.29 -8.11
N ASP A 24 2.77 -3.47 -9.35
CA ASP A 24 3.41 -2.86 -10.51
C ASP A 24 2.54 -1.71 -11.00
N THR A 25 3.17 -0.61 -11.42
CA THR A 25 2.51 0.61 -11.92
C THR A 25 2.88 0.86 -13.38
N TYR A 26 1.97 1.49 -14.12
CA TYR A 26 2.07 1.64 -15.57
C TYR A 26 1.59 3.02 -16.03
N SER A 27 2.16 3.54 -17.11
CA SER A 27 1.87 4.89 -17.64
C SER A 27 0.68 4.90 -18.61
N ASP A 28 0.28 3.74 -19.13
CA ASP A 28 -0.90 3.51 -19.94
C ASP A 28 -2.08 3.00 -19.09
N THR A 29 -3.24 2.78 -19.70
CA THR A 29 -4.45 2.28 -19.00
C THR A 29 -4.60 0.77 -19.06
N ASN A 30 -3.78 0.07 -19.84
CA ASN A 30 -3.90 -1.37 -20.11
C ASN A 30 -2.78 -2.19 -19.46
N CYS A 31 -1.98 -1.57 -18.59
CA CYS A 31 -0.82 -2.18 -17.95
C CYS A 31 0.21 -2.76 -18.94
N GLY A 32 0.46 -2.04 -20.04
CA GLY A 32 1.47 -2.37 -21.05
C GLY A 32 2.81 -1.67 -20.82
N ASP A 33 2.78 -0.40 -20.42
CA ASP A 33 3.96 0.47 -20.31
C ASP A 33 4.37 0.64 -18.85
N SER A 34 5.26 -0.23 -18.37
CA SER A 34 5.69 -0.23 -16.96
C SER A 34 6.38 1.08 -16.57
N VAL A 35 5.96 1.65 -15.44
CA VAL A 35 6.60 2.79 -14.77
C VAL A 35 7.53 2.29 -13.67
N GLN A 36 7.00 1.43 -12.80
CA GLN A 36 7.77 0.85 -11.70
C GLN A 36 7.16 -0.50 -11.29
N SER A 37 7.99 -1.52 -11.20
CA SER A 37 7.58 -2.84 -10.70
C SER A 37 8.01 -3.04 -9.25
N GLY A 38 7.28 -3.87 -8.51
CA GLY A 38 7.62 -4.24 -7.14
C GLY A 38 7.46 -3.09 -6.14
N VAL A 39 6.53 -2.16 -6.39
CA VAL A 39 6.23 -1.05 -5.50
C VAL A 39 5.62 -1.58 -4.21
N ASN A 40 6.39 -1.51 -3.13
CA ASN A 40 5.99 -1.98 -1.81
C ASN A 40 5.34 -0.84 -1.02
N THR A 41 4.05 -0.97 -0.70
CA THR A 41 3.27 0.03 0.04
C THR A 41 2.95 -0.48 1.44
N TRP A 42 3.55 0.14 2.44
CA TRP A 42 3.52 -0.30 3.84
C TRP A 42 2.31 0.25 4.58
N ASP A 43 1.89 -0.45 5.63
CA ASP A 43 0.78 -0.03 6.47
C ASP A 43 1.02 1.31 7.14
N ASN A 44 -0.05 2.10 7.24
CA ASN A 44 -0.05 3.44 7.82
C ASN A 44 0.98 4.38 7.15
N THR A 45 1.37 4.08 5.91
CA THR A 45 2.23 4.95 5.12
C THR A 45 1.46 5.54 3.95
N CYS A 46 1.82 6.77 3.62
CA CYS A 46 1.56 7.35 2.32
C CYS A 46 2.91 7.49 1.62
N ALA A 47 2.99 6.96 0.40
CA ALA A 47 4.11 7.18 -0.47
C ALA A 47 3.66 8.02 -1.68
N THR A 48 4.47 9.00 -2.04
CA THR A 48 4.27 9.89 -3.19
C THR A 48 5.39 9.62 -4.20
N TRP A 49 5.03 9.51 -5.48
CA TRP A 49 5.98 9.28 -6.56
C TRP A 49 6.05 10.51 -7.48
N PRO A 50 7.26 10.85 -7.98
CA PRO A 50 7.44 11.96 -8.92
C PRO A 50 6.84 11.68 -10.29
N LYS A 51 6.68 10.40 -10.66
CA LYS A 51 6.01 9.97 -11.89
C LYS A 51 4.67 9.36 -11.50
N GLY A 52 3.58 9.95 -11.99
CA GLY A 52 2.25 9.36 -11.86
C GLY A 52 2.09 8.13 -12.75
N PHE A 53 1.09 7.32 -12.44
CA PHE A 53 0.73 6.10 -13.16
C PHE A 53 -0.77 6.06 -13.40
N LYS A 54 -1.18 5.51 -14.54
CA LYS A 54 -2.57 5.45 -14.99
C LYS A 54 -3.22 4.10 -14.73
N SER A 55 -2.41 3.05 -14.62
CA SER A 55 -2.87 1.73 -14.21
C SER A 55 -1.88 1.00 -13.32
N PHE A 56 -2.35 -0.03 -12.64
CA PHE A 56 -1.56 -0.86 -11.72
C PHE A 56 -2.02 -2.32 -11.72
N LYS A 57 -1.14 -3.21 -11.24
CA LYS A 57 -1.44 -4.61 -10.94
C LYS A 57 -0.94 -4.92 -9.54
N ILE A 58 -1.82 -5.46 -8.68
CA ILE A 58 -1.36 -6.01 -7.40
C ILE A 58 -0.63 -7.32 -7.69
N THR A 59 0.60 -7.45 -7.22
CA THR A 59 1.45 -8.63 -7.44
C THR A 59 1.58 -9.47 -6.17
N THR A 60 1.48 -8.82 -5.01
CA THR A 60 1.50 -9.49 -3.70
C THR A 60 0.43 -8.89 -2.80
N TRP A 61 -0.38 -9.75 -2.17
CA TRP A 61 -1.29 -9.31 -1.12
C TRP A 61 -0.53 -8.79 0.06
N GLY A 62 -1.04 -7.74 0.70
CA GLY A 62 -0.59 -7.45 2.04
C GLY A 62 -1.53 -8.04 3.08
N GLY A 63 -1.74 -7.27 4.13
CA GLY A 63 -2.40 -7.73 5.36
C GLY A 63 -3.87 -8.07 5.24
N ASN A 64 -4.40 -8.79 6.24
CA ASN A 64 -5.83 -9.07 6.34
C ASN A 64 -6.66 -7.80 6.56
N ARG A 65 -7.57 -7.43 5.65
CA ARG A 65 -8.31 -6.15 5.68
C ARG A 65 -7.45 -4.92 5.41
N GLN A 66 -6.35 -5.09 4.68
CA GLN A 66 -5.57 -3.96 4.20
C GLN A 66 -6.27 -3.28 3.01
N LEU A 67 -6.34 -1.95 3.07
CA LEU A 67 -6.92 -1.09 2.05
C LEU A 67 -5.84 -0.25 1.38
N ALA A 68 -5.87 -0.23 0.05
CA ALA A 68 -5.11 0.71 -0.75
C ALA A 68 -5.96 1.93 -1.10
N TYR A 69 -5.39 3.12 -0.97
CA TYR A 69 -5.96 4.38 -1.40
C TYR A 69 -5.03 5.03 -2.40
N PHE A 70 -5.55 5.34 -3.59
CA PHE A 70 -4.82 5.96 -4.68
C PHE A 70 -5.25 7.40 -4.80
N PHE A 71 -4.27 8.32 -4.80
CA PHE A 71 -4.51 9.75 -4.84
C PHE A 71 -3.94 10.38 -6.10
N ALA A 72 -4.61 11.43 -6.52
CA ALA A 72 -4.16 12.43 -7.48
C ALA A 72 -4.57 13.81 -6.94
N PRO A 73 -4.07 14.91 -7.51
CA PRO A 73 -2.79 15.54 -7.18
C PRO A 73 -2.55 15.85 -5.67
N ASP A 74 -3.50 15.57 -4.80
CA ASP A 74 -3.49 15.96 -3.38
C ASP A 74 -2.54 15.13 -2.48
N ASN A 75 -1.72 14.24 -3.06
CA ASN A 75 -0.61 13.55 -2.39
C ASN A 75 -0.92 13.00 -0.99
N CYS A 76 -2.03 12.25 -0.86
CA CYS A 76 -2.57 11.73 0.40
C CYS A 76 -3.10 12.76 1.41
N GLY A 77 -3.54 13.94 0.96
CA GLY A 77 -4.07 14.98 1.84
C GLY A 77 -5.28 14.55 2.68
N SER A 78 -6.21 13.78 2.12
CA SER A 78 -7.39 13.28 2.83
C SER A 78 -7.88 11.98 2.21
N LEU A 79 -8.11 10.94 3.02
CA LEU A 79 -8.55 9.61 2.56
C LEU A 79 -9.79 9.64 1.64
N PRO A 80 -10.86 10.40 1.95
CA PRO A 80 -11.99 10.61 1.04
C PRO A 80 -11.64 11.19 -0.33
N GLY A 81 -10.50 11.87 -0.47
CA GLY A 81 -10.00 12.43 -1.72
C GLY A 81 -9.31 11.40 -2.63
N ALA A 82 -9.27 10.11 -2.25
CA ALA A 82 -8.73 9.06 -3.09
C ALA A 82 -9.56 8.90 -4.37
N ILE A 83 -8.90 8.94 -5.52
CA ILE A 83 -9.53 8.72 -6.83
C ILE A 83 -9.91 7.25 -7.03
N ARG A 84 -9.30 6.35 -6.25
CA ARG A 84 -9.66 4.93 -6.20
C ARG A 84 -9.22 4.35 -4.87
N HIS A 85 -10.01 3.43 -4.32
CA HIS A 85 -9.62 2.66 -3.15
C HIS A 85 -10.24 1.27 -3.21
N GLY A 86 -9.76 0.36 -2.37
CA GLY A 86 -10.28 -1.00 -2.25
C GLY A 86 -9.35 -1.90 -1.46
N TYR A 87 -9.87 -3.04 -1.04
CA TYR A 87 -9.09 -4.03 -0.31
C TYR A 87 -8.04 -4.70 -1.20
N VAL A 88 -6.82 -4.78 -0.67
CA VAL A 88 -5.63 -5.44 -1.25
C VAL A 88 -5.21 -6.63 -0.39
N ASP A 89 -6.21 -7.39 0.04
CA ASP A 89 -6.05 -8.58 0.86
C ASP A 89 -6.53 -9.85 0.14
N SER A 90 -6.26 -10.99 0.76
CA SER A 90 -6.70 -12.30 0.24
C SER A 90 -8.14 -12.67 0.61
N THR A 91 -8.82 -11.89 1.46
CA THR A 91 -10.08 -12.26 2.11
C THR A 91 -11.29 -11.60 1.48
N THR A 92 -11.27 -10.28 1.26
CA THR A 92 -12.34 -9.48 0.65
C THR A 92 -12.22 -9.39 -0.87
N LYS A 93 -10.99 -9.32 -1.41
CA LYS A 93 -10.68 -9.48 -2.84
C LYS A 93 -11.28 -8.41 -3.79
N ASP A 94 -11.39 -7.15 -3.34
CA ASP A 94 -11.80 -6.03 -4.22
C ASP A 94 -10.84 -5.89 -5.40
N PHE A 95 -9.55 -5.81 -5.08
CA PHE A 95 -8.49 -6.01 -6.06
C PHE A 95 -8.18 -7.50 -6.15
N LYS A 96 -7.67 -7.93 -7.31
CA LYS A 96 -7.21 -9.30 -7.60
C LYS A 96 -5.75 -9.28 -8.04
N LEU A 97 -4.98 -10.29 -7.64
CA LEU A 97 -3.59 -10.43 -8.07
C LEU A 97 -3.51 -10.57 -9.59
N GLY A 98 -2.55 -9.88 -10.19
CA GLY A 98 -2.28 -9.91 -11.63
C GLY A 98 -3.35 -9.23 -12.49
N GLN A 99 -4.47 -8.79 -11.92
CA GLN A 99 -5.50 -8.06 -12.66
C GLN A 99 -5.06 -6.60 -12.85
N CYS A 100 -5.25 -6.09 -14.07
CA CYS A 100 -4.99 -4.69 -14.41
C CYS A 100 -6.15 -3.81 -13.97
N TYR A 101 -5.81 -2.71 -13.30
CA TYR A 101 -6.75 -1.70 -12.82
C TYR A 101 -6.29 -0.31 -13.26
N HIS A 102 -7.20 0.53 -13.75
CA HIS A 102 -6.89 1.90 -14.22
C HIS A 102 -7.73 2.97 -13.50
N PHE A 103 -7.41 4.24 -13.74
CA PHE A 103 -8.11 5.38 -13.14
C PHE A 103 -8.99 6.17 -14.13
N ASP A 104 -9.63 5.49 -15.07
CA ASP A 104 -10.54 6.09 -16.08
C ASP A 104 -10.03 7.39 -16.76
N GLY A 105 -8.73 7.42 -17.08
CA GLY A 105 -8.07 8.56 -17.72
C GLY A 105 -7.33 9.51 -16.77
N ALA A 106 -7.53 9.37 -15.45
CA ALA A 106 -6.72 10.04 -14.44
C ALA A 106 -5.36 9.34 -14.23
N SER A 107 -4.48 10.00 -13.48
CA SER A 107 -3.16 9.48 -13.10
C SER A 107 -2.98 9.63 -11.60
N ALA A 108 -2.72 8.53 -10.90
CA ALA A 108 -2.38 8.54 -9.49
C ALA A 108 -0.90 8.87 -9.33
N ASN A 109 -0.54 9.62 -8.30
CA ASN A 109 0.85 9.92 -7.96
C ASN A 109 1.18 9.67 -6.50
N ALA A 110 0.18 9.26 -5.70
CA ALA A 110 0.42 8.83 -4.33
C ALA A 110 -0.47 7.65 -3.96
N ILE A 111 0.03 6.78 -3.10
CA ILE A 111 -0.67 5.62 -2.59
C ILE A 111 -0.52 5.61 -1.08
N ALA A 112 -1.63 5.43 -0.38
CA ALA A 112 -1.61 5.14 1.04
C ALA A 112 -2.16 3.73 1.32
N SER A 113 -1.67 3.12 2.39
CA SER A 113 -2.17 1.84 2.87
C SER A 113 -2.61 1.94 4.32
N TYR A 114 -3.81 1.44 4.63
CA TYR A 114 -4.36 1.43 5.99
C TYR A 114 -5.08 0.13 6.29
N TRP A 115 -5.22 -0.18 7.58
CA TRP A 115 -6.07 -1.28 8.06
C TRP A 115 -7.43 -0.75 8.48
N ASN A 116 -8.47 -1.54 8.24
CA ASN A 116 -9.83 -1.30 8.74
C ASN A 116 -10.38 -2.52 9.47
#